data_AF-A0A2E8SCM2-F1
#
_entry.id   AF-A0A2E8SCM2-F1
#
_cell.length_a   1.000
_cell.length_b   1.000
_cell.length_c   1.000
_cell.angle_alpha   90.00
_cell.angle_beta   90.00
_cell.angle_gamma   90.00
#
_symmetry.space_group_name_H-M   'P 1'
#
loop_
_entity.id
_entity.type
_entity.pdbx_description
1 polymer ?
#
loop_
_entity_poly.entity_id
_entity_poly.type
_entity_poly.pdbx_seq_one_letter_code
_entity_poly.pdbx_strand_id
1 'polypeptide(L)'
;MLLSEVFYFQHETKKFLMDIHINLDSEIKLKLPLITIMALGEICVFTLFVILGEVEHGVTIRQSFIRTALPFLICWFVISPWLGSYKMSTFYSVKQTIWRIPLTWILCGFIAIITRFILTDRPLEMNFVIVSIAVQGLAIIAWRAMFMAITLRFKNNRL
;
A
#
# COMPACT_ATOMS: atom_id res chain seq x y z
N MET A 1 -2.97 -53.60 16.91
CA MET A 1 -3.13 -52.36 17.71
C MET A 1 -2.20 -51.25 17.22
N LEU A 2 -0.88 -51.49 17.10
CA LEU A 2 0.07 -50.47 16.63
C LEU A 2 -0.17 -49.97 15.19
N LEU A 3 -0.53 -50.85 14.24
CA LEU A 3 -0.77 -50.45 12.85
C LEU A 3 -1.98 -49.51 12.69
N SER A 4 -3.08 -49.77 13.40
CA SER A 4 -4.28 -48.93 13.33
C SER A 4 -4.03 -47.52 13.90
N GLU A 5 -3.20 -47.39 14.93
CA GLU A 5 -2.83 -46.09 15.51
C GLU A 5 -1.93 -45.28 14.56
N VAL A 6 -0.97 -45.93 13.90
CA VAL A 6 -0.11 -45.28 12.89
C VAL A 6 -0.93 -44.79 11.70
N PHE A 7 -1.87 -45.60 11.20
CA PHE A 7 -2.75 -45.19 10.11
C PHE A 7 -3.69 -44.05 10.51
N TYR A 8 -4.23 -44.08 11.73
CA TYR A 8 -5.06 -43.01 12.27
C TYR A 8 -4.28 -41.69 12.39
N PHE A 9 -3.07 -41.73 12.94
CA PHE A 9 -2.20 -40.55 13.07
C PHE A 9 -1.80 -39.98 11.70
N GLN A 10 -1.50 -40.85 10.73
CA GLN A 10 -1.19 -40.43 9.36
C GLN A 10 -2.39 -39.81 8.64
N HIS A 11 -3.61 -40.29 8.91
CA HIS A 11 -4.83 -39.72 8.36
C HIS A 11 -5.14 -38.33 8.96
N GLU A 12 -5.02 -38.19 10.28
CA GLU A 12 -5.22 -36.92 10.98
C GLU A 12 -4.20 -35.86 10.55
N THR A 13 -2.92 -36.22 10.41
CA THR A 13 -1.90 -35.30 9.89
C THR A 13 -2.19 -34.85 8.46
N LYS A 14 -2.60 -35.76 7.56
CA LYS A 14 -2.99 -35.39 6.20
C LYS A 14 -4.19 -34.46 6.17
N LYS A 15 -5.22 -34.74 6.97
CA LYS A 15 -6.42 -33.90 7.07
C LYS A 15 -6.07 -32.50 7.59
N PHE A 16 -5.26 -32.43 8.64
CA PHE A 16 -4.77 -31.16 9.20
C PHE A 16 -3.98 -30.34 8.16
N LEU A 17 -3.07 -30.97 7.41
CA LEU A 17 -2.31 -30.31 6.35
C LEU A 17 -3.24 -29.81 5.21
N MET A 18 -4.26 -30.59 4.88
CA MET A 18 -5.25 -30.23 3.85
C MET A 18 -6.11 -29.05 4.31
N ASP A 19 -6.56 -29.04 5.56
CA ASP A 19 -7.31 -27.93 6.17
C ASP A 19 -6.47 -26.65 6.22
N ILE A 20 -5.18 -26.75 6.55
CA ILE A 20 -4.24 -25.61 6.49
C ILE A 20 -4.14 -25.06 5.07
N HIS A 21 -3.94 -25.92 4.07
CA HIS A 21 -3.77 -25.49 2.69
C HIS A 21 -5.03 -24.81 2.15
N ILE A 22 -6.20 -25.41 2.39
CA ILE A 22 -7.50 -24.86 1.99
C ILE A 22 -7.74 -23.49 2.65
N ASN A 23 -7.45 -23.37 3.95
CA ASN A 23 -7.65 -22.11 4.67
C ASN A 23 -6.70 -21.01 4.18
N LEU A 24 -5.42 -21.34 4.00
CA LEU A 24 -4.41 -20.42 3.47
C LEU A 24 -4.77 -19.92 2.06
N ASP A 25 -5.18 -20.83 1.18
CA ASP A 25 -5.60 -20.50 -0.19
C ASP A 25 -6.83 -19.59 -0.19
N SER A 26 -7.79 -19.85 0.70
CA SER A 26 -9.01 -19.04 0.82
C SER A 26 -8.70 -17.62 1.33
N GLU A 27 -7.82 -17.49 2.32
CA GLU A 27 -7.37 -16.20 2.85
C GLU A 27 -6.61 -15.39 1.79
N ILE A 28 -5.70 -16.04 1.05
CA ILE A 28 -4.90 -15.40 -0.01
C ILE A 28 -5.83 -14.91 -1.13
N LYS A 29 -6.74 -15.76 -1.62
CA LYS A 29 -7.68 -15.41 -2.68
C LYS A 29 -8.58 -14.23 -2.31
N LEU A 30 -8.94 -14.09 -1.03
CA LEU A 30 -9.75 -12.98 -0.55
C LEU A 30 -8.94 -11.68 -0.41
N LYS A 31 -7.70 -11.77 0.10
CA LYS A 31 -6.87 -10.59 0.43
C LYS A 31 -6.16 -10.00 -0.78
N LEU A 32 -5.69 -10.84 -1.69
CA LEU A 32 -4.89 -10.44 -2.84
C LEU A 32 -5.56 -9.35 -3.70
N PRO A 33 -6.82 -9.49 -4.16
CA PRO A 33 -7.45 -8.47 -5.00
C PRO A 33 -7.62 -7.12 -4.27
N LEU A 34 -7.91 -7.15 -2.96
CA LEU A 34 -8.04 -5.92 -2.16
C LEU A 34 -6.72 -5.19 -2.03
N ILE A 35 -5.63 -5.92 -1.77
CA ILE A 35 -4.27 -5.36 -1.72
C ILE A 35 -3.87 -4.81 -3.09
N THR A 36 -4.16 -5.53 -4.18
CA THR A 36 -3.85 -5.09 -5.54
C THR A 36 -4.58 -3.79 -5.90
N ILE A 37 -5.90 -3.71 -5.66
CA ILE A 37 -6.66 -2.48 -5.94
C ILE A 37 -6.14 -1.32 -5.09
N MET A 38 -5.85 -1.56 -3.81
CA MET A 38 -5.28 -0.54 -2.92
C MET A 38 -3.96 0.00 -3.47
N ALA A 39 -3.02 -0.90 -3.80
CA ALA A 39 -1.70 -0.56 -4.33
C ALA A 39 -1.79 0.19 -5.67
N LEU A 40 -2.67 -0.24 -6.57
CA LEU A 40 -2.87 0.41 -7.87
C LEU A 40 -3.36 1.85 -7.71
N GLY A 41 -4.29 2.11 -6.81
CA GLY A 41 -4.74 3.49 -6.57
C GLY A 41 -3.66 4.38 -5.95
N GLU A 42 -2.76 3.82 -5.13
CA GLU A 42 -1.60 4.56 -4.64
C GLU A 42 -0.62 4.89 -5.76
N ILE A 43 -0.35 3.95 -6.67
CA ILE A 43 0.44 4.21 -7.88
C ILE A 43 -0.19 5.34 -8.71
N CYS A 44 -1.51 5.33 -8.86
CA CYS A 44 -2.24 6.41 -9.53
C CYS A 44 -2.06 7.75 -8.81
N VAL A 45 -2.17 7.80 -7.48
CA VAL A 45 -1.95 9.03 -6.69
C VAL A 45 -0.56 9.62 -6.95
N PHE A 46 0.50 8.80 -6.85
CA PHE A 46 1.87 9.25 -7.10
C PHE A 46 2.10 9.72 -8.53
N THR A 47 1.50 9.02 -9.50
CA THR A 47 1.65 9.34 -10.92
C THR A 47 0.89 10.62 -11.28
N LEU A 48 -0.33 10.80 -10.78
CA LEU A 48 -1.14 11.99 -11.02
C LEU A 48 -0.47 13.25 -10.46
N PHE A 49 0.15 13.16 -9.28
CA PHE A 49 0.90 14.29 -8.72
C PHE A 49 2.00 14.79 -9.69
N VAL A 50 2.72 13.87 -10.33
CA VAL A 50 3.76 14.22 -11.31
C VAL A 50 3.17 14.81 -12.59
N ILE A 51 2.09 14.22 -13.11
CA ILE A 51 1.43 14.73 -14.33
C ILE A 51 0.92 16.16 -14.10
N LEU A 52 0.29 16.41 -12.95
CA LEU A 52 -0.23 17.75 -12.62
C LEU A 52 0.91 18.76 -12.44
N GLY A 53 1.98 18.39 -11.73
CA GLY A 53 3.14 19.28 -11.57
C GLY A 53 3.91 19.52 -12.87
N GLU A 54 3.87 18.60 -13.82
CA GLU A 54 4.45 18.80 -15.15
C GLU A 54 3.67 19.84 -15.96
N VAL A 55 2.33 19.75 -15.98
CA VAL A 55 1.46 20.73 -16.66
C VAL A 55 1.76 22.16 -16.18
N GLU A 56 2.06 22.31 -14.90
CA GLU A 56 2.41 23.62 -14.31
C GLU A 56 3.83 24.11 -14.65
N HIS A 57 4.78 23.21 -14.94
CA HIS A 57 6.20 23.54 -15.06
C HIS A 57 6.81 23.32 -16.46
N GLY A 58 6.07 22.74 -17.41
CA GLY A 58 6.50 22.58 -18.82
C GLY A 58 7.70 21.65 -19.04
N VAL A 59 8.00 20.78 -18.07
CA VAL A 59 9.05 19.74 -18.17
C VAL A 59 8.48 18.53 -18.91
N THR A 60 9.28 17.57 -19.39
CA THR A 60 8.75 16.34 -20.03
C THR A 60 8.28 15.29 -19.01
N ILE A 61 7.10 14.66 -19.23
CA ILE A 61 6.51 13.59 -18.39
C ILE A 61 7.56 12.57 -17.93
N ARG A 62 8.35 12.04 -18.88
CA ARG A 62 9.29 10.95 -18.61
C ARG A 62 10.36 11.35 -17.59
N GLN A 63 10.92 12.55 -17.73
CA GLN A 63 11.94 13.03 -16.80
C GLN A 63 11.33 13.33 -15.43
N SER A 64 10.14 13.94 -15.40
CA SER A 64 9.42 14.24 -14.16
C SER A 64 9.03 12.96 -13.40
N PHE A 65 8.62 11.91 -14.10
CA PHE A 65 8.27 10.63 -13.49
C PHE A 65 9.48 9.96 -12.83
N ILE A 66 10.59 9.83 -13.55
CA ILE A 66 11.80 9.18 -13.03
C ILE A 66 12.37 9.96 -11.85
N ARG A 67 12.32 11.30 -11.90
CA ARG A 67 12.90 12.15 -10.87
C ARG A 67 12.01 12.36 -9.66
N THR A 68 10.69 12.24 -9.81
CA THR A 68 9.74 12.61 -8.76
C THR A 68 8.82 11.47 -8.35
N ALA A 69 8.16 10.76 -9.26
CA ALA A 69 7.28 9.66 -8.86
C ALA A 69 8.08 8.46 -8.35
N LEU A 70 9.17 8.11 -9.06
CA LEU A 70 9.90 6.88 -8.81
C LEU A 70 10.50 6.79 -7.39
N PRO A 71 11.18 7.81 -6.85
CA PRO A 71 11.70 7.75 -5.48
C PRO A 71 10.58 7.57 -4.44
N PHE A 72 9.47 8.28 -4.61
CA PHE A 72 8.32 8.20 -3.70
C PHE A 72 7.63 6.84 -3.75
N LEU A 73 7.41 6.30 -4.96
CA LEU A 73 6.87 4.96 -5.16
C LEU A 73 7.76 3.90 -4.50
N ILE A 74 9.07 3.94 -4.78
CA ILE A 74 10.02 2.97 -4.21
C ILE A 74 10.00 3.05 -2.68
N CYS A 75 10.14 4.25 -2.10
CA CYS A 75 10.13 4.41 -0.65
C CYS A 75 8.80 3.93 -0.04
N TRP A 76 7.66 4.28 -0.64
CA TRP A 76 6.35 3.85 -0.16
C TRP A 76 6.20 2.33 -0.19
N PHE A 77 6.45 1.68 -1.34
CA PHE A 77 6.23 0.25 -1.49
C PHE A 77 7.27 -0.61 -0.76
N VAL A 78 8.48 -0.08 -0.53
CA VAL A 78 9.51 -0.78 0.25
C VAL A 78 9.25 -0.65 1.74
N ILE A 79 8.85 0.51 2.25
CA ILE A 79 8.81 0.78 3.70
C ILE A 79 7.42 0.57 4.31
N SER A 80 6.36 1.00 3.62
CA SER A 80 5.00 0.99 4.18
C SER A 80 4.44 -0.40 4.53
N PRO A 81 4.81 -1.52 3.87
CA PRO A 81 4.39 -2.86 4.31
C PRO A 81 4.88 -3.20 5.72
N TRP A 82 6.12 -2.84 6.06
CA TRP A 82 6.72 -3.09 7.36
C TRP A 82 6.06 -2.27 8.47
N LEU A 83 5.61 -1.06 8.14
CA LEU A 83 4.85 -0.19 9.04
C LEU A 83 3.37 -0.59 9.17
N GLY A 84 2.95 -1.62 8.42
CA GLY A 84 1.63 -2.22 8.53
C GLY A 84 0.52 -1.51 7.75
N SER A 85 0.86 -0.69 6.75
CA SER A 85 -0.10 0.00 5.87
C SER A 85 -0.97 -0.97 5.04
N TYR A 86 -0.53 -2.21 4.89
CA TYR A 86 -1.26 -3.28 4.17
C TYR A 86 -1.85 -4.34 5.09
N LYS A 87 -1.88 -4.10 6.42
CA LYS A 87 -2.58 -4.99 7.35
C LYS A 87 -4.09 -4.87 7.16
N MET A 88 -4.81 -5.98 7.22
CA MET A 88 -6.27 -5.99 7.05
C MET A 88 -7.01 -5.11 8.06
N SER A 89 -6.47 -5.02 9.29
CA SER A 89 -6.98 -4.12 10.32
C SER A 89 -6.93 -2.64 9.91
N THR A 90 -6.01 -2.26 9.04
CA THR A 90 -5.87 -0.91 8.50
C THR A 90 -6.82 -0.68 7.32
N PHE A 91 -7.33 -1.71 6.66
CA PHE A 91 -8.29 -1.54 5.57
C PHE A 91 -9.71 -1.25 6.07
N TYR A 92 -10.06 -1.74 7.26
CA TYR A 92 -11.42 -1.62 7.81
C TYR A 92 -11.53 -0.74 9.07
N SER A 93 -10.41 -0.37 9.69
CA SER A 93 -10.42 0.49 10.88
C SER A 93 -10.06 1.92 10.53
N VAL A 94 -11.04 2.82 10.64
CA VAL A 94 -10.84 4.28 10.51
C VAL A 94 -9.77 4.76 11.49
N LYS A 95 -9.83 4.31 12.75
CA LYS A 95 -8.86 4.69 13.79
C LYS A 95 -7.43 4.26 13.45
N GLN A 96 -7.23 3.06 12.90
CA GLN A 96 -5.87 2.66 12.52
C GLN A 96 -5.39 3.43 11.29
N THR A 97 -6.28 3.68 10.33
CA THR A 97 -5.95 4.41 9.10
C THR A 97 -5.51 5.83 9.37
N ILE A 98 -6.27 6.58 10.18
CA ILE A 98 -6.02 8.01 10.45
C ILE A 98 -4.71 8.25 11.18
N TRP A 99 -4.20 7.28 11.94
CA TRP A 99 -2.92 7.39 12.63
C TRP A 99 -1.77 6.77 11.84
N ARG A 100 -1.95 5.54 11.32
CA ARG A 100 -0.85 4.82 10.69
C ARG A 100 -0.48 5.36 9.31
N ILE A 101 -1.47 5.70 8.49
CA ILE A 101 -1.20 6.13 7.11
C ILE A 101 -0.46 7.47 7.10
N PRO A 102 -0.89 8.53 7.82
CA PRO A 102 -0.15 9.79 7.82
C PRO A 102 1.26 9.65 8.40
N LEU A 103 1.45 8.89 9.48
CA LEU A 103 2.78 8.67 10.06
C LEU A 103 3.70 7.91 9.09
N THR A 104 3.18 6.87 8.45
CA THR A 104 3.92 6.10 7.43
C THR A 104 4.27 6.99 6.24
N TRP A 105 3.33 7.83 5.80
CA TRP A 105 3.53 8.78 4.71
C TRP A 105 4.61 9.80 5.02
N ILE A 106 4.55 10.45 6.19
CA ILE A 106 5.55 11.43 6.59
C ILE A 106 6.94 10.80 6.55
N LEU A 107 7.11 9.62 7.15
CA LEU A 107 8.40 8.92 7.15
C LEU A 107 8.86 8.57 5.73
N CYS A 108 7.99 7.97 4.91
CA CYS A 108 8.34 7.59 3.52
C CYS A 108 8.61 8.82 2.65
N GLY A 109 7.83 9.87 2.81
CA GLY A 109 7.92 11.12 2.04
C GLY A 109 9.23 11.85 2.30
N PHE A 110 9.66 11.96 3.57
CA PHE A 110 10.96 12.53 3.90
C PHE A 110 12.12 11.71 3.30
N ILE A 111 12.06 10.39 3.42
CA ILE A 111 13.08 9.50 2.81
C ILE A 111 13.09 9.65 1.28
N ALA A 112 11.92 9.75 0.65
CA ALA A 112 11.80 9.94 -0.79
C ALA A 112 12.37 11.28 -1.27
N ILE A 113 12.18 12.34 -0.50
CA ILE A 113 12.76 13.67 -0.80
C ILE A 113 14.29 13.63 -0.71
N ILE A 114 14.83 13.01 0.33
CA ILE A 114 16.29 12.83 0.47
C ILE A 114 16.82 11.97 -0.68
N THR A 115 16.13 10.88 -1.00
CA THR A 115 16.50 9.99 -2.12
C THR A 115 16.48 10.75 -3.45
N ARG A 116 15.46 11.58 -3.68
CA ARG A 116 15.37 12.45 -4.86
C ARG A 116 16.54 13.44 -4.90
N PHE A 117 16.87 14.09 -3.79
CA PHE A 117 17.99 15.02 -3.72
C PHE A 117 19.30 14.35 -4.15
N ILE A 118 19.58 13.16 -3.62
CA ILE A 118 20.78 12.38 -3.96
C ILE A 118 20.79 11.92 -5.42
N LEU A 119 19.65 11.48 -5.97
CA LEU A 119 19.58 10.89 -7.31
C LEU A 119 19.51 11.91 -8.45
N THR A 120 19.14 13.17 -8.16
CA THR A 120 18.82 14.15 -9.21
C THR A 120 19.70 15.40 -9.17
N ASP A 121 20.58 15.52 -8.17
CA ASP A 121 21.43 16.70 -7.91
C ASP A 121 20.67 18.04 -7.94
N ARG A 122 19.35 18.00 -7.71
CA ARG A 122 18.48 19.17 -7.68
C ARG A 122 18.45 19.71 -6.26
N PRO A 123 18.53 21.04 -6.06
CA PRO A 123 18.40 21.62 -4.73
C PRO A 123 17.06 21.28 -4.09
N LEU A 124 17.06 21.23 -2.76
CA LEU A 124 15.86 21.07 -1.95
C LEU A 124 15.07 22.38 -1.94
N GLU A 125 14.22 22.54 -2.95
CA GLU A 125 13.25 23.64 -3.01
C GLU A 125 12.19 23.45 -1.91
N MET A 126 12.13 24.36 -0.95
CA MET A 126 11.22 24.24 0.20
C MET A 126 9.75 24.19 -0.25
N ASN A 127 9.37 24.95 -1.29
CA ASN A 127 8.03 24.90 -1.87
C ASN A 127 7.70 23.50 -2.40
N PHE A 128 8.65 22.85 -3.07
CA PHE A 128 8.44 21.49 -3.56
C PHE A 128 8.29 20.50 -2.40
N VAL A 129 9.09 20.61 -1.35
CA VAL A 129 8.99 19.77 -0.15
C VAL A 129 7.60 19.89 0.48
N ILE A 130 7.15 21.12 0.74
CA ILE A 130 5.85 21.37 1.40
C ILE A 130 4.70 20.87 0.53
N VAL A 131 4.67 21.26 -0.75
CA VAL A 131 3.59 20.89 -1.67
C VAL A 131 3.57 19.39 -1.91
N SER A 132 4.72 18.75 -2.14
CA SER A 132 4.77 17.30 -2.37
C SER A 132 4.34 16.49 -1.15
N ILE A 133 4.72 16.88 0.06
CA ILE A 133 4.27 16.21 1.29
C ILE A 133 2.79 16.43 1.55
N ALA A 134 2.30 17.68 1.41
CA ALA A 134 0.92 18.02 1.69
C ALA A 134 -0.05 17.42 0.67
N VAL A 135 0.16 17.69 -0.63
CA VAL A 135 -0.76 17.26 -1.69
C VAL A 135 -0.81 15.75 -1.80
N GLN A 136 0.35 15.07 -1.81
CA GLN A 136 0.34 13.61 -1.87
C GLN A 136 -0.15 12.97 -0.58
N GLY A 137 0.15 13.56 0.58
CA GLY A 137 -0.39 13.08 1.85
C GLY A 137 -1.91 13.13 1.87
N LEU A 138 -2.50 14.25 1.47
CA LEU A 138 -3.95 14.41 1.33
C LEU A 138 -4.53 13.42 0.31
N ALA A 139 -3.88 13.25 -0.84
CA ALA A 139 -4.35 12.34 -1.89
C ALA A 139 -4.31 10.86 -1.44
N ILE A 140 -3.25 10.42 -0.74
CA ILE A 140 -3.16 9.07 -0.16
C ILE A 140 -4.26 8.87 0.89
N ILE A 141 -4.46 9.83 1.79
CA ILE A 141 -5.50 9.74 2.81
C ILE A 141 -6.90 9.69 2.16
N ALA A 142 -7.14 10.53 1.14
CA ALA A 142 -8.39 10.54 0.39
C ALA A 142 -8.63 9.20 -0.31
N TRP A 143 -7.62 8.64 -0.98
CA TRP A 143 -7.69 7.31 -1.59
C TRP A 143 -8.03 6.22 -0.55
N ARG A 144 -7.37 6.24 0.61
CA ARG A 144 -7.61 5.28 1.70
C ARG A 144 -9.04 5.40 2.24
N ALA A 145 -9.55 6.62 2.39
CA ALA A 145 -10.93 6.87 2.80
C ALA A 145 -11.94 6.38 1.75
N MET A 146 -11.71 6.66 0.46
CA MET A 146 -12.56 6.19 -0.64
C MET A 146 -12.58 4.66 -0.72
N PHE A 147 -11.42 4.01 -0.67
CA PHE A 147 -11.32 2.56 -0.68
C PHE A 147 -12.09 1.93 0.50
N MET A 148 -11.93 2.49 1.70
CA MET A 148 -12.65 2.01 2.88
C MET A 148 -14.16 2.19 2.73
N ALA A 149 -14.62 3.35 2.26
CA ALA A 149 -16.05 3.60 2.04
C ALA A 149 -16.66 2.60 1.03
N ILE A 150 -15.95 2.33 -0.06
CA ILE A 150 -16.38 1.37 -1.09
C ILE A 150 -16.44 -0.04 -0.50
N THR A 151 -15.40 -0.49 0.19
CA THR A 151 -15.33 -1.84 0.75
C THR A 151 -16.34 -2.07 1.88
N LEU A 152 -16.56 -1.08 2.74
CA LEU A 152 -17.61 -1.13 3.77
C LEU A 152 -19.01 -1.17 3.15
N ARG A 153 -19.27 -0.39 2.09
CA ARG A 153 -20.55 -0.41 1.37
C ARG A 153 -20.84 -1.78 0.76
N PHE A 154 -19.86 -2.39 0.11
CA PHE A 154 -20.02 -3.73 -0.47
C PHE A 154 -20.26 -4.80 0.60
N LYS A 155 -19.61 -4.69 1.76
CA LYS A 155 -19.85 -5.59 2.90
C LYS A 155 -21.29 -5.46 3.41
N ASN A 156 -21.79 -4.23 3.55
CA ASN A 156 -23.13 -3.96 4.07
C ASN A 156 -24.24 -4.41 3.12
N ASN A 157 -24.01 -4.39 1.80
CA ASN A 157 -25.00 -4.82 0.80
C ASN A 157 -25.08 -6.35 0.59
N ARG A 158 -24.18 -7.13 1.20
CA ARG A 158 -24.18 -8.61 1.14
C ARG A 158 -24.69 -9.27 2.43
N LEU A 159 -25.04 -8.47 3.43
CA LEU A 159 -25.69 -8.90 4.68
C LEU A 159 -27.16 -8.50 4.64
#